data_AF-A0A7V5P060-F1
#
_entry.id   AF-A0A7V5P060-F1
#
_cell.length_a   1.000
_cell.length_b   1.000
_cell.length_c   1.000
_cell.angle_alpha   90.00
_cell.angle_beta   90.00
_cell.angle_gamma   90.00
#
_symmetry.space_group_name_H-M   'P 1'
#
loop_
_entity.id
_entity.type
_entity.pdbx_description
1 polymer ?
#
loop_
_entity_poly.entity_id
_entity_poly.type
_entity_poly.pdbx_seq_one_letter_code
_entity_poly.pdbx_strand_id
1 'polypeptide(L)'
;MLIGLVFFLALLLGGCASVGPKALKDARFNYNLAVQISANEQMLLNLVRLRYRDNPVFLEITNISTQFSLSTGANAGAEVKEVYPDTYSLGLGLSYAEKPTISFSPLHGEQFVKRLLSPIPLEHLILLLNSGWRVDRVLRLCVQRIQNFENAATASGPTPELKPEFEDFLKIARLMQQLYAKKYIDFVYRNIDQKIYAGIQVHPAGEKAPELKLWRQLLGLKPRSFYPFTPELALESDFYITLQTRSLIGVLFYLSHGVIPPETDLKKGKITLTRYPDGRPFDWRELLGDLFVVRVSQTFPAEAAVAVRYRGHWFYISDYDLNTKSTFVLLGQLFVLEAGKEKGLVPLLTIPIGQ
;
A
#
# COMPACT_ATOMS: atom_id res chain seq x y z
N MET A 1 -9.33 -28.51 62.78
CA MET A 1 -10.04 -28.64 61.49
C MET A 1 -10.37 -27.29 60.83
N LEU A 2 -10.76 -26.23 61.57
CA LEU A 2 -11.09 -24.93 60.96
C LEU A 2 -9.90 -24.19 60.30
N ILE A 3 -8.67 -24.34 60.82
CA ILE A 3 -7.51 -23.59 60.31
C ILE A 3 -7.04 -24.09 58.93
N GLY A 4 -7.22 -25.38 58.62
CA GLY A 4 -6.88 -25.94 57.31
C GLY A 4 -7.83 -25.54 56.19
N LEU A 5 -9.11 -25.28 56.53
CA LEU A 5 -10.14 -24.86 55.57
C LEU A 5 -9.91 -23.41 55.10
N VAL A 6 -9.46 -22.53 56.01
CA VAL A 6 -9.17 -21.12 55.72
C VAL A 6 -7.93 -20.99 54.82
N PHE A 7 -6.92 -21.85 55.00
CA PHE A 7 -5.71 -21.83 54.17
C PHE A 7 -5.97 -22.32 52.73
N PHE A 8 -6.89 -23.29 52.56
CA PHE A 8 -7.29 -23.78 51.24
C PHE A 8 -8.17 -22.77 50.47
N LEU A 9 -9.03 -22.03 51.19
CA LEU A 9 -9.85 -20.96 50.61
C LEU A 9 -9.01 -19.75 50.17
N ALA A 10 -7.93 -19.43 50.88
CA ALA A 10 -7.00 -18.36 50.52
C ALA A 10 -6.18 -18.66 49.26
N LEU A 11 -5.86 -19.93 49.00
CA LEU A 11 -5.15 -20.37 47.78
C LEU A 11 -6.03 -20.32 46.52
N LEU A 12 -7.35 -20.46 46.65
CA LEU A 12 -8.30 -20.38 45.54
C LEU A 12 -8.59 -18.95 45.06
N LEU A 13 -8.37 -17.95 45.93
CA LEU A 13 -8.62 -16.53 45.62
C LEU A 13 -7.45 -15.83 44.91
N GLY A 14 -6.27 -16.45 44.84
CA GLY A 14 -5.08 -15.88 44.19
C GLY A 14 -4.95 -16.12 42.68
N GLY A 15 -5.83 -16.93 42.08
CA GLY A 15 -5.64 -17.48 40.72
C GLY A 15 -6.21 -16.66 39.54
N CYS A 16 -7.13 -15.70 39.77
CA CYS A 16 -7.85 -15.03 38.68
C CYS A 16 -7.19 -13.74 38.14
N ALA A 17 -6.03 -13.33 38.67
CA ALA A 17 -5.46 -12.02 38.37
C ALA A 17 -4.55 -11.96 37.11
N SER A 18 -4.19 -13.08 36.49
CA SER A 18 -3.12 -13.11 35.46
C SER A 18 -3.58 -13.45 34.03
N VAL A 19 -4.84 -13.86 33.82
CA VAL A 19 -5.33 -14.28 32.49
C VAL A 19 -5.60 -13.07 31.57
N GLY A 20 -5.91 -11.89 32.13
CA GLY A 20 -6.27 -10.69 31.35
C GLY A 20 -5.13 -10.05 30.55
N PRO A 21 -4.01 -9.63 31.18
CA PRO A 21 -2.96 -8.87 30.48
C PRO A 21 -2.20 -9.65 29.40
N LYS A 22 -1.99 -10.97 29.61
CA LYS A 22 -1.28 -11.83 28.66
C LYS A 22 -2.15 -12.21 27.47
N ALA A 23 -3.40 -12.63 27.70
CA ALA A 23 -4.35 -12.91 26.63
C ALA A 23 -4.59 -11.68 25.75
N LEU A 24 -4.68 -10.48 26.35
CA LEU A 24 -4.82 -9.23 25.60
C LEU A 24 -3.59 -8.93 24.72
N LYS A 25 -2.37 -9.23 25.21
CA LYS A 25 -1.14 -9.01 24.44
C LYS A 25 -1.04 -9.97 23.25
N ASP A 26 -1.35 -11.24 23.46
CA ASP A 26 -1.30 -12.28 22.41
C ASP A 26 -2.40 -12.03 21.36
N ALA A 27 -3.61 -11.68 21.80
CA ALA A 27 -4.71 -11.30 20.92
C ALA A 27 -4.37 -10.06 20.07
N ARG A 28 -3.85 -8.99 20.68
CA ARG A 28 -3.41 -7.78 19.95
C ARG A 28 -2.38 -8.08 18.87
N PHE A 29 -1.43 -8.97 19.13
CA PHE A 29 -0.44 -9.38 18.14
C PHE A 29 -1.08 -10.12 16.97
N ASN A 30 -1.89 -11.15 17.26
CA ASN A 30 -2.57 -11.95 16.23
C ASN A 30 -3.53 -11.10 15.38
N TYR A 31 -4.28 -10.18 16.00
CA TYR A 31 -5.15 -9.25 15.29
C TYR A 31 -4.37 -8.29 14.40
N ASN A 32 -3.26 -7.72 14.88
CA ASN A 32 -2.42 -6.85 14.08
C ASN A 32 -1.90 -7.57 12.83
N LEU A 33 -1.43 -8.81 12.99
CA LEU A 33 -0.97 -9.65 11.88
C LEU A 33 -2.11 -9.97 10.90
N ALA A 34 -3.28 -10.37 11.39
CA ALA A 34 -4.43 -10.68 10.56
C ALA A 34 -4.88 -9.47 9.74
N VAL A 35 -4.97 -8.28 10.36
CA VAL A 35 -5.31 -7.03 9.68
C VAL A 35 -4.29 -6.69 8.60
N GLN A 36 -2.99 -6.83 8.89
CA GLN A 36 -1.93 -6.60 7.93
C GLN A 36 -2.02 -7.55 6.72
N ILE A 37 -2.20 -8.85 6.96
CA ILE A 37 -2.32 -9.86 5.91
C ILE A 37 -3.55 -9.57 5.05
N SER A 38 -4.72 -9.37 5.66
CA SER A 38 -5.95 -9.08 4.92
C SER A 38 -5.86 -7.79 4.09
N ALA A 39 -5.23 -6.74 4.61
CA ALA A 39 -5.02 -5.51 3.86
C ALA A 39 -4.10 -5.72 2.64
N ASN A 40 -3.01 -6.48 2.82
CA ASN A 40 -2.08 -6.82 1.75
C ASN A 40 -2.74 -7.69 0.67
N GLU A 41 -3.51 -8.70 1.07
CA GLU A 41 -4.25 -9.56 0.15
C GLU A 41 -5.32 -8.76 -0.61
N GLN A 42 -6.07 -7.89 0.06
CA GLN A 42 -7.05 -7.02 -0.60
C GLN A 42 -6.38 -6.10 -1.64
N MET A 43 -5.24 -5.50 -1.30
CA MET A 43 -4.50 -4.65 -2.21
C MET A 43 -4.01 -5.43 -3.43
N LEU A 44 -3.39 -6.59 -3.22
CA LEU A 44 -2.92 -7.45 -4.31
C LEU A 44 -4.07 -7.92 -5.20
N LEU A 45 -5.18 -8.34 -4.60
CA LEU A 45 -6.38 -8.76 -5.32
C LEU A 45 -6.94 -7.63 -6.20
N ASN A 46 -6.94 -6.39 -5.70
CA ASN A 46 -7.39 -5.24 -6.49
C ASN A 46 -6.46 -4.95 -7.68
N LEU A 47 -5.15 -5.10 -7.53
CA LEU A 47 -4.22 -5.00 -8.66
C LEU A 47 -4.51 -6.07 -9.72
N VAL A 48 -4.79 -7.31 -9.30
CA VAL A 48 -5.18 -8.39 -10.22
C VAL A 48 -6.51 -8.07 -10.90
N ARG A 49 -7.54 -7.62 -10.16
CA ARG A 49 -8.83 -7.21 -10.73
C ARG A 49 -8.69 -6.15 -11.80
N LEU A 50 -7.92 -5.10 -11.52
CA LEU A 50 -7.67 -4.00 -12.47
C LEU A 50 -7.01 -4.51 -13.76
N ARG A 51 -6.08 -5.46 -13.65
CA ARG A 51 -5.45 -6.11 -14.81
C ARG A 51 -6.46 -6.86 -15.69
N TYR A 52 -7.50 -7.43 -15.09
CA TYR A 52 -8.61 -8.10 -15.78
C TYR A 52 -9.78 -7.15 -16.12
N ARG A 53 -9.63 -5.84 -15.92
CA ARG A 53 -10.68 -4.81 -16.09
C ARG A 53 -11.92 -5.02 -15.20
N ASP A 54 -11.72 -5.67 -14.05
CA ASP A 54 -12.74 -5.80 -13.01
C ASP A 54 -12.64 -4.64 -12.01
N ASN A 55 -13.77 -4.29 -11.37
CA ASN A 55 -13.82 -3.20 -10.40
C ASN A 55 -13.02 -3.53 -9.12
N PRO A 56 -12.17 -2.63 -8.62
CA PRO A 56 -11.53 -2.80 -7.32
C PRO A 56 -12.55 -2.59 -6.20
N VAL A 57 -12.36 -3.30 -5.08
CA VAL A 57 -13.21 -3.18 -3.89
C VAL A 57 -12.32 -3.02 -2.67
N PHE A 58 -12.57 -1.96 -1.88
CA PHE A 58 -11.89 -1.73 -0.61
C PHE A 58 -12.90 -1.83 0.53
N LEU A 59 -12.65 -2.75 1.45
CA LEU A 59 -13.37 -2.86 2.72
C LEU A 59 -12.47 -2.28 3.82
N GLU A 60 -12.99 -1.32 4.56
CA GLU A 60 -12.34 -0.72 5.71
C GLU A 60 -12.86 -1.37 6.99
N ILE A 61 -11.95 -1.70 7.90
CA ILE A 61 -12.31 -2.14 9.24
C ILE A 61 -12.58 -0.88 10.06
N THR A 62 -13.84 -0.67 10.46
CA THR A 62 -14.24 0.54 11.19
C THR A 62 -14.17 0.35 12.70
N ASN A 63 -14.47 -0.86 13.19
CA ASN A 63 -14.43 -1.17 14.61
C ASN A 63 -14.13 -2.66 14.83
N ILE A 64 -13.36 -2.94 15.88
CA ILE A 64 -13.16 -4.29 16.41
C ILE A 64 -13.57 -4.24 17.89
N SER A 65 -14.61 -4.98 18.25
CA SER A 65 -15.09 -5.10 19.62
C SER A 65 -15.03 -6.55 20.06
N THR A 66 -14.41 -6.83 21.20
CA THR A 66 -14.25 -8.19 21.71
C THR A 66 -15.13 -8.39 22.94
N GLN A 67 -15.94 -9.44 22.94
CA GLN A 67 -16.71 -9.87 24.10
C GLN A 67 -16.08 -11.14 24.70
N PHE A 68 -15.87 -11.13 26.01
CA PHE A 68 -15.39 -12.28 26.77
C PHE A 68 -16.54 -12.86 27.58
N SER A 69 -16.82 -14.15 27.39
CA SER A 69 -17.77 -14.88 28.23
C SER A 69 -17.04 -16.01 28.93
N LEU A 70 -17.06 -15.98 30.26
CA LEU A 70 -16.69 -17.09 31.11
C LEU A 70 -17.99 -17.74 31.59
N SER A 71 -18.22 -19.00 31.26
CA SER A 71 -19.39 -19.71 31.78
C SER A 71 -18.99 -20.94 32.58
N THR A 72 -19.57 -21.06 33.77
CA THR A 72 -19.37 -22.14 34.73
C THR A 72 -20.64 -22.98 34.76
N GLY A 73 -20.60 -24.20 34.20
CA GLY A 73 -21.73 -25.13 34.22
C GLY A 73 -21.40 -26.38 35.02
N ALA A 74 -22.20 -26.73 36.04
CA ALA A 74 -22.06 -27.98 36.77
C ALA A 74 -22.85 -29.10 36.08
N ASN A 75 -22.33 -29.64 34.97
CA ASN A 75 -22.93 -30.79 34.30
C ASN A 75 -22.03 -32.03 34.45
N ALA A 76 -22.57 -33.07 35.09
CA ALA A 76 -21.95 -34.40 35.15
C ALA A 76 -22.19 -35.15 33.83
N GLY A 77 -21.41 -34.83 32.81
CA GLY A 77 -21.47 -35.50 31.51
C GLY A 77 -20.31 -35.09 30.61
N ALA A 78 -19.55 -36.07 30.12
CA ALA A 78 -18.46 -35.85 29.18
C ALA A 78 -19.02 -35.82 27.75
N GLU A 79 -19.33 -34.62 27.24
CA GLU A 79 -19.61 -34.43 25.82
C GLU A 79 -18.56 -33.46 25.25
N VAL A 80 -17.60 -34.01 24.50
CA VAL A 80 -16.61 -33.22 23.76
C VAL A 80 -17.23 -32.88 22.42
N LYS A 81 -17.67 -31.63 22.26
CA LYS A 81 -18.20 -31.11 21.00
C LYS A 81 -17.25 -30.03 20.51
N GLU A 82 -16.57 -30.29 19.39
CA GLU A 82 -15.81 -29.25 18.69
C GLU A 82 -16.80 -28.22 18.14
N VAL A 83 -16.79 -27.03 18.73
CA VAL A 83 -17.49 -25.86 18.19
C VAL A 83 -16.45 -24.75 18.06
N TYR A 84 -15.92 -24.60 16.84
CA TYR A 84 -14.97 -23.57 16.40
C TYR A 84 -13.55 -23.64 17.02
N PRO A 85 -12.52 -23.12 16.31
CA PRO A 85 -11.17 -23.04 16.88
C PRO A 85 -11.22 -22.14 18.12
N ASP A 86 -10.52 -22.55 19.18
CA ASP A 86 -10.30 -21.82 20.45
C ASP A 86 -11.26 -22.09 21.64
N THR A 87 -12.20 -23.03 21.55
CA THR A 87 -12.99 -23.44 22.73
C THR A 87 -12.40 -24.69 23.41
N TYR A 88 -11.84 -24.53 24.62
CA TYR A 88 -11.35 -25.64 25.46
C TYR A 88 -12.34 -25.88 26.62
N SER A 89 -12.99 -27.05 26.66
CA SER A 89 -13.75 -27.49 27.84
C SER A 89 -12.93 -28.50 28.65
N LEU A 90 -12.49 -28.10 29.84
CA LEU A 90 -11.93 -29.04 30.82
C LEU A 90 -13.08 -29.62 31.66
N GLY A 91 -12.99 -30.90 32.06
CA GLY A 91 -14.02 -31.69 32.76
C GLY A 91 -14.53 -31.20 34.13
N LEU A 92 -14.41 -29.90 34.41
CA LEU A 92 -15.02 -29.15 35.52
C LEU A 92 -16.01 -28.06 35.05
N GLY A 93 -16.42 -28.08 33.76
CA GLY A 93 -17.49 -27.19 33.27
C GLY A 93 -17.12 -25.71 33.18
N LEU A 94 -15.82 -25.41 33.25
CA LEU A 94 -15.27 -24.10 32.93
C LEU A 94 -15.14 -24.00 31.41
N SER A 95 -15.89 -23.10 30.80
CA SER A 95 -15.75 -22.76 29.38
C SER A 95 -15.37 -21.30 29.24
N TYR A 96 -14.34 -21.07 28.44
CA TYR A 96 -13.86 -19.74 28.05
C TYR A 96 -14.17 -19.55 26.57
N ALA A 97 -14.83 -18.44 26.22
CA ALA A 97 -15.09 -18.09 24.84
C ALA A 97 -14.83 -16.59 24.61
N GLU A 98 -14.10 -16.30 23.54
CA GLU A 98 -13.88 -14.95 23.01
C GLU A 98 -14.70 -14.82 21.71
N LYS A 99 -15.52 -13.76 21.59
CA LYS A 99 -16.32 -13.47 20.40
C LYS A 99 -16.02 -12.07 19.88
N PRO A 100 -15.11 -11.91 18.90
CA PRO A 100 -14.86 -10.61 18.27
C PRO A 100 -16.00 -10.28 17.29
N THR A 101 -16.48 -9.04 17.37
CA THR A 101 -17.36 -8.42 16.37
C THR A 101 -16.51 -7.43 15.55
N ILE A 102 -16.38 -7.71 14.25
CA ILE A 102 -15.64 -6.84 13.31
C ILE A 102 -16.65 -6.14 12.41
N SER A 103 -16.62 -4.82 12.38
CA SER A 103 -17.45 -4.00 11.50
C SER A 103 -16.66 -3.59 10.26
N PHE A 104 -17.23 -3.86 9.08
CA PHE A 104 -16.66 -3.49 7.79
C PHE A 104 -17.52 -2.40 7.15
N SER A 105 -16.87 -1.40 6.54
CA SER A 105 -17.52 -0.41 5.70
C SER A 105 -16.86 -0.41 4.32
N PRO A 106 -17.63 -0.49 3.23
CA PRO A 106 -17.05 -0.47 1.90
C PRO A 106 -16.74 0.97 1.47
N LEU A 107 -15.57 1.23 0.90
CA LEU A 107 -15.20 2.56 0.40
C LEU A 107 -16.00 2.90 -0.87
N HIS A 108 -17.02 3.75 -0.74
CA HIS A 108 -17.93 4.13 -1.83
C HIS A 108 -18.24 5.63 -1.83
N GLY A 109 -18.89 6.10 -2.90
CA GLY A 109 -19.43 7.46 -2.99
C GLY A 109 -18.33 8.54 -2.97
N GLU A 110 -18.55 9.61 -2.21
CA GLU A 110 -17.67 10.78 -2.17
C GLU A 110 -16.27 10.47 -1.62
N GLN A 111 -16.17 9.58 -0.63
CA GLN A 111 -14.88 9.16 -0.06
C GLN A 111 -14.03 8.41 -1.09
N PHE A 112 -14.65 7.59 -1.94
CA PHE A 112 -13.96 6.93 -3.05
C PHE A 112 -13.40 7.96 -4.04
N VAL A 113 -14.20 8.95 -4.44
CA VAL A 113 -13.78 10.00 -5.37
C VAL A 113 -12.62 10.80 -4.78
N LYS A 114 -12.77 11.32 -3.56
CA LYS A 114 -11.76 12.16 -2.90
C LYS A 114 -10.44 11.43 -2.63
N ARG A 115 -10.49 10.16 -2.24
CA ARG A 115 -9.30 9.41 -1.84
C ARG A 115 -8.60 8.73 -3.01
N LEU A 116 -9.35 8.27 -4.02
CA LEU A 116 -8.77 7.47 -5.11
C LEU A 116 -8.64 8.20 -6.43
N LEU A 117 -9.53 9.15 -6.76
CA LEU A 117 -9.56 9.80 -8.07
C LEU A 117 -8.81 11.14 -8.09
N SER A 118 -8.66 11.80 -6.94
CA SER A 118 -7.91 13.05 -6.86
C SER A 118 -6.40 12.82 -7.11
N PRO A 119 -5.72 13.73 -7.84
CA PRO A 119 -4.27 13.68 -7.98
C PRO A 119 -3.56 13.74 -6.62
N ILE A 120 -2.47 13.01 -6.48
CA ILE A 120 -1.60 13.04 -5.29
C ILE A 120 -1.08 14.48 -5.12
N PRO A 121 -1.28 15.12 -3.95
CA PRO A 121 -0.77 16.46 -3.71
C PRO A 121 0.77 16.50 -3.82
N LEU A 122 1.31 17.61 -4.33
CA LEU A 122 2.77 17.82 -4.35
C LEU A 122 3.38 17.74 -2.95
N GLU A 123 2.61 18.08 -1.92
CA GLU A 123 3.07 17.99 -0.53
C GLU A 123 3.40 16.56 -0.11
N HIS A 124 2.54 15.59 -0.48
CA HIS A 124 2.76 14.17 -0.23
C HIS A 124 3.93 13.64 -1.05
N LEU A 125 4.08 14.11 -2.30
CA LEU A 125 5.22 13.76 -3.14
C LEU A 125 6.55 14.18 -2.50
N ILE A 126 6.67 15.42 -2.04
CA ILE A 126 7.88 15.93 -1.38
C ILE A 126 8.14 15.19 -0.06
N LEU A 127 7.10 14.89 0.72
CA LEU A 127 7.22 14.12 1.95
C LEU A 127 7.84 12.73 1.67
N LEU A 128 7.37 12.03 0.63
CA LEU A 128 7.90 10.73 0.24
C LEU A 128 9.34 10.81 -0.31
N LEU A 129 9.65 11.85 -1.08
CA LEU A 129 11.01 12.08 -1.59
C LEU A 129 12.01 12.37 -0.47
N ASN A 130 11.55 12.90 0.66
CA ASN A 130 12.39 13.20 1.83
C ASN A 130 12.33 12.15 2.96
N SER A 131 11.56 11.06 2.80
CA SER A 131 11.40 10.01 3.82
C SER A 131 12.28 8.78 3.60
N GLY A 132 13.33 8.90 2.78
CA GLY A 132 14.31 7.84 2.54
C GLY A 132 13.94 6.84 1.44
N TRP A 133 12.81 7.07 0.75
CA TRP A 133 12.49 6.31 -0.45
C TRP A 133 13.45 6.67 -1.60
N ARG A 134 13.68 5.70 -2.48
CA ARG A 134 14.33 5.96 -3.76
C ARG A 134 13.51 6.96 -4.57
N VAL A 135 14.15 8.05 -4.98
CA VAL A 135 13.59 9.14 -5.79
C VAL A 135 12.99 8.61 -7.07
N ASP A 136 13.71 7.74 -7.80
CA ASP A 136 13.20 7.19 -9.05
C ASP A 136 11.94 6.34 -8.85
N ARG A 137 11.85 5.58 -7.74
CA ARG A 137 10.66 4.80 -7.38
C ARG A 137 9.47 5.71 -7.10
N VAL A 138 9.65 6.73 -6.26
CA VAL A 138 8.59 7.69 -5.91
C VAL A 138 8.08 8.42 -7.14
N LEU A 139 8.98 8.93 -7.99
CA LEU A 139 8.62 9.62 -9.23
C LEU A 139 7.88 8.68 -10.19
N ARG A 140 8.38 7.45 -10.40
CA ARG A 140 7.73 6.47 -11.29
C ARG A 140 6.32 6.10 -10.86
N LEU A 141 6.03 6.08 -9.56
CA LEU A 141 4.69 5.81 -9.05
C LEU A 141 3.80 7.06 -9.07
N CYS A 142 4.28 8.17 -8.52
CA CYS A 142 3.43 9.30 -8.17
C CYS A 142 3.31 10.33 -9.30
N VAL A 143 4.26 10.40 -10.22
CA VAL A 143 4.30 11.42 -11.27
C VAL A 143 3.92 10.81 -12.61
N GLN A 144 2.85 11.33 -13.21
CA GLN A 144 2.37 10.92 -14.53
C GLN A 144 3.15 11.58 -15.67
N ARG A 145 3.60 12.83 -15.48
CA ARG A 145 4.32 13.59 -16.51
C ARG A 145 5.27 14.61 -15.87
N ILE A 146 6.44 14.81 -16.48
CA ILE A 146 7.38 15.89 -16.18
C ILE A 146 7.63 16.66 -17.46
N GLN A 147 7.36 17.96 -17.48
CA GLN A 147 7.38 18.76 -18.71
C GLN A 147 6.56 18.06 -19.81
N ASN A 148 7.20 17.68 -20.91
CA ASN A 148 6.58 16.97 -22.04
C ASN A 148 6.81 15.45 -21.99
N PHE A 149 7.48 14.92 -20.97
CA PHE A 149 7.84 13.51 -20.87
C PHE A 149 6.79 12.74 -20.06
N GLU A 150 6.10 11.83 -20.75
CA GLU A 150 5.12 10.96 -20.11
C GLU A 150 5.79 9.82 -19.35
N ASN A 151 5.20 9.48 -18.21
CA ASN A 151 5.46 8.24 -17.49
C ASN A 151 4.34 7.26 -17.78
N ALA A 152 4.27 6.72 -18.98
CA ALA A 152 3.19 5.86 -19.42
C ALA A 152 1.79 6.34 -19.01
N ALA A 153 1.43 7.58 -19.37
CA ALA A 153 0.22 8.23 -18.85
C ALA A 153 -1.06 7.44 -19.19
N THR A 154 -1.11 6.79 -20.35
CA THR A 154 -2.21 5.91 -20.77
C THR A 154 -2.33 4.61 -19.96
N ALA A 155 -1.30 4.26 -19.19
CA ALA A 155 -1.31 3.12 -18.26
C ALA A 155 -1.85 3.48 -16.86
N SER A 156 -2.23 4.74 -16.61
CA SER A 156 -2.95 5.16 -15.40
C SER A 156 -4.45 4.76 -15.43
N GLY A 157 -4.89 4.03 -16.44
CA GLY A 157 -6.25 3.50 -16.61
C GLY A 157 -6.24 2.04 -17.08
N PRO A 158 -7.34 1.56 -17.68
CA PRO A 158 -7.40 0.22 -18.26
C PRO A 158 -6.25 -0.05 -19.24
N THR A 159 -5.83 -1.31 -19.35
CA THR A 159 -4.64 -1.65 -20.16
C THR A 159 -4.73 -1.13 -21.60
N PRO A 160 -3.76 -0.30 -22.04
CA PRO A 160 -3.78 0.31 -23.35
C PRO A 160 -3.46 -0.74 -24.44
N GLU A 161 -4.04 -0.54 -25.62
CA GLU A 161 -3.80 -1.39 -26.78
C GLU A 161 -2.41 -1.14 -27.39
N LEU A 162 -1.95 0.12 -27.35
CA LEU A 162 -0.65 0.53 -27.84
C LEU A 162 0.33 0.76 -26.68
N LYS A 163 1.61 0.48 -26.94
CA LYS A 163 2.70 0.73 -26.01
C LYS A 163 2.67 2.20 -25.57
N PRO A 164 2.68 2.49 -24.26
CA PRO A 164 2.74 3.85 -23.77
C PRO A 164 4.16 4.44 -23.87
N GLU A 165 4.29 5.76 -23.86
CA GLU A 165 5.58 6.46 -23.82
C GLU A 165 6.11 6.53 -22.38
N PHE A 166 7.36 6.12 -22.14
CA PHE A 166 7.94 6.17 -20.79
C PHE A 166 9.46 6.30 -20.73
N GLU A 167 10.17 6.03 -21.82
CA GLU A 167 11.62 5.83 -21.80
C GLU A 167 12.38 7.06 -21.32
N ASP A 168 12.02 8.24 -21.81
CA ASP A 168 12.69 9.47 -21.44
C ASP A 168 12.35 9.89 -20.01
N PHE A 169 11.13 9.65 -19.55
CA PHE A 169 10.79 9.82 -18.14
C PHE A 169 11.63 8.88 -17.26
N LEU A 170 11.80 7.61 -17.61
CA LEU A 170 12.64 6.68 -16.86
C LEU A 170 14.10 7.15 -16.79
N LYS A 171 14.64 7.69 -17.90
CA LYS A 171 15.98 8.29 -17.92
C LYS A 171 16.05 9.48 -16.95
N ILE A 172 15.08 10.39 -17.00
CA ILE A 172 15.00 11.56 -16.11
C ILE A 172 14.92 11.13 -14.63
N ALA A 173 14.03 10.18 -14.30
CA ALA A 173 13.86 9.69 -12.94
C ALA A 173 15.15 9.04 -12.39
N ARG A 174 15.85 8.26 -13.23
CA ARG A 174 17.16 7.66 -12.88
C ARG A 174 18.25 8.72 -12.68
N LEU A 175 18.30 9.75 -13.53
CA LEU A 175 19.22 10.88 -13.36
C LEU A 175 18.93 11.63 -12.06
N MET A 176 17.65 11.89 -11.73
CA MET A 176 17.27 12.53 -10.48
C MET A 176 17.66 11.71 -9.26
N GLN A 177 17.52 10.37 -9.31
CA GLN A 177 18.02 9.48 -8.26
C GLN A 177 19.54 9.57 -8.09
N GLN A 178 20.31 9.63 -9.19
CA GLN A 178 21.76 9.78 -9.12
C GLN A 178 22.18 11.12 -8.53
N LEU A 179 21.55 12.21 -8.97
CA LEU A 179 21.81 13.56 -8.47
C LEU A 179 21.50 13.66 -6.97
N TYR A 180 20.38 13.09 -6.53
CA TYR A 180 19.99 13.06 -5.13
C TYR A 180 20.96 12.23 -4.29
N ALA A 181 21.33 11.02 -4.75
CA ALA A 181 22.28 10.16 -4.06
C ALA A 181 23.67 10.81 -3.90
N LYS A 182 24.09 11.64 -4.86
CA LYS A 182 25.32 12.44 -4.81
C LYS A 182 25.21 13.73 -3.99
N LYS A 183 24.04 14.03 -3.41
CA LYS A 183 23.73 15.27 -2.69
C LYS A 183 23.89 16.53 -3.57
N TYR A 184 23.67 16.39 -4.88
CA TYR A 184 23.71 17.50 -5.81
C TYR A 184 22.37 18.24 -5.90
N ILE A 185 21.29 17.54 -5.56
CA ILE A 185 19.96 18.13 -5.46
C ILE A 185 19.26 17.68 -4.18
N ASP A 186 18.35 18.52 -3.69
CA ASP A 186 17.38 18.20 -2.64
C ASP A 186 15.98 18.65 -3.05
N PHE A 187 14.97 18.03 -2.45
CA PHE A 187 13.56 18.42 -2.61
C PHE A 187 13.14 19.28 -1.42
N VAL A 188 12.84 20.56 -1.68
CA VAL A 188 12.63 21.55 -0.62
C VAL A 188 11.38 22.39 -0.87
N TYR A 189 10.92 23.03 0.20
CA TYR A 189 10.00 24.16 0.11
C TYR A 189 10.79 25.46 0.19
N ARG A 190 10.51 26.41 -0.71
CA ARG A 190 11.01 27.79 -0.63
C ARG A 190 9.86 28.78 -0.63
N ASN A 191 10.01 29.82 0.18
CA ASN A 191 9.14 30.99 0.10
C ASN A 191 9.70 31.94 -0.98
N ILE A 192 8.89 32.24 -1.99
CA ILE A 192 9.16 33.20 -3.05
C ILE A 192 7.93 34.12 -3.13
N ASP A 193 8.12 35.42 -2.93
CA ASP A 193 7.06 36.43 -3.01
C ASP A 193 5.80 36.08 -2.21
N GLN A 194 5.99 35.68 -0.94
CA GLN A 194 4.93 35.26 0.00
C GLN A 194 4.18 33.98 -0.38
N LYS A 195 4.64 33.25 -1.41
CA LYS A 195 4.12 31.94 -1.80
C LYS A 195 5.13 30.85 -1.52
N ILE A 196 4.66 29.72 -0.98
CA ILE A 196 5.49 28.55 -0.72
C ILE A 196 5.46 27.65 -1.96
N TYR A 197 6.64 27.41 -2.53
CA TYR A 197 6.84 26.51 -3.66
C TYR A 197 7.61 25.28 -3.21
N ALA A 198 7.05 24.10 -3.48
CA ALA A 198 7.82 22.87 -3.54
C ALA A 198 8.71 22.90 -4.78
N GLY A 199 9.93 22.35 -4.71
CA GLY A 199 10.80 22.31 -5.87
C GLY A 199 12.13 21.61 -5.61
N ILE A 200 13.02 21.73 -6.59
CA ILE A 200 14.36 21.16 -6.55
C ILE A 200 15.36 22.25 -6.23
N GLN A 201 16.10 22.08 -5.13
CA GLN A 201 17.29 22.85 -4.82
C GLN A 201 18.50 22.18 -5.48
N VAL A 202 19.25 22.92 -6.29
CA VAL A 202 20.58 22.51 -6.75
C VAL A 202 21.63 23.05 -5.80
N HIS A 203 22.55 22.18 -5.38
CA HIS A 203 23.69 22.55 -4.54
C HIS A 203 24.89 22.97 -5.38
N PRO A 204 25.72 23.93 -4.90
CA PRO A 204 26.93 24.36 -5.62
C PRO A 204 27.86 23.21 -6.01
N ALA A 205 27.94 22.16 -5.20
CA ALA A 205 28.73 20.96 -5.46
C ALA A 205 28.32 20.20 -6.74
N GLY A 206 27.04 20.31 -7.13
CA GLY A 206 26.48 19.66 -8.31
C GLY A 206 26.55 20.49 -9.59
N GLU A 207 26.87 21.79 -9.50
CA GLU A 207 26.68 22.75 -10.60
C GLU A 207 27.47 22.39 -11.87
N LYS A 208 28.65 21.77 -11.70
CA LYS A 208 29.51 21.33 -12.81
C LYS A 208 29.31 19.87 -13.21
N ALA A 209 28.48 19.11 -12.50
CA ALA A 209 28.30 17.69 -12.72
C ALA A 209 27.70 17.41 -14.12
N PRO A 210 28.23 16.44 -14.88
CA PRO A 210 27.72 16.11 -16.20
C PRO A 210 26.25 15.63 -16.15
N GLU A 211 25.86 14.92 -15.09
CA GLU A 211 24.48 14.46 -14.90
C GLU A 211 23.50 15.61 -14.72
N LEU A 212 23.92 16.69 -14.02
CA LEU A 212 23.07 17.87 -13.83
C LEU A 212 22.91 18.64 -15.15
N LYS A 213 23.99 18.77 -15.92
CA LYS A 213 23.94 19.38 -17.26
C LYS A 213 22.99 18.62 -18.18
N LEU A 214 23.09 17.29 -18.21
CA LEU A 214 22.21 16.43 -18.98
C LEU A 214 20.74 16.55 -18.53
N TRP A 215 20.50 16.55 -17.22
CA TRP A 215 19.16 16.71 -16.65
C TRP A 215 18.53 18.05 -17.03
N ARG A 216 19.29 19.16 -16.93
CA ARG A 216 18.84 20.49 -17.39
C ARG A 216 18.55 20.51 -18.89
N GLN A 217 19.43 19.91 -19.70
CA GLN A 217 19.24 19.84 -21.15
C GLN A 217 17.98 19.06 -21.53
N LEU A 218 17.75 17.89 -20.92
CA LEU A 218 16.56 17.08 -21.18
C LEU A 218 15.27 17.84 -20.85
N LEU A 219 15.26 18.57 -19.73
CA LEU A 219 14.08 19.32 -19.27
C LEU A 219 13.96 20.73 -19.87
N GLY A 220 14.91 21.17 -20.69
CA GLY A 220 14.93 22.52 -21.27
C GLY A 220 15.16 23.65 -20.25
N LEU A 221 15.86 23.35 -19.14
CA LEU A 221 16.04 24.28 -18.03
C LEU A 221 17.29 25.14 -18.17
N LYS A 222 17.18 26.44 -17.87
CA LYS A 222 18.35 27.33 -17.70
C LYS A 222 19.07 27.04 -16.38
N PRO A 223 20.39 27.27 -16.27
CA PRO A 223 21.12 27.11 -15.01
C PRO A 223 20.56 28.02 -13.91
N ARG A 224 20.00 27.41 -12.86
CA ARG A 224 19.48 28.08 -11.67
C ARG A 224 19.75 27.20 -10.44
N SER A 225 19.74 27.82 -9.27
CA SER A 225 19.89 27.12 -7.99
C SER A 225 18.58 26.51 -7.48
N PHE A 226 17.43 26.96 -7.96
CA PHE A 226 16.12 26.46 -7.51
C PHE A 226 15.14 26.39 -8.68
N TYR A 227 14.43 25.27 -8.77
CA TYR A 227 13.40 25.01 -9.77
C TYR A 227 12.07 24.67 -9.08
N PRO A 228 11.12 25.61 -9.00
CA PRO A 228 9.80 25.36 -8.44
C PRO A 228 9.00 24.35 -9.28
N PHE A 229 8.23 23.50 -8.60
CA PHE A 229 7.23 22.62 -9.21
C PHE A 229 5.91 23.36 -9.42
N THR A 230 5.25 23.06 -10.53
CA THR A 230 3.93 23.59 -10.85
C THR A 230 3.07 22.52 -11.53
N PRO A 231 1.77 22.40 -11.23
CA PRO A 231 0.86 21.51 -11.96
C PRO A 231 0.44 22.07 -13.33
N GLU A 232 0.56 23.38 -13.52
CA GLU A 232 0.16 24.07 -14.74
C GLU A 232 1.29 24.05 -15.77
N LEU A 233 0.94 23.95 -17.06
CA LEU A 233 1.90 24.19 -18.13
C LEU A 233 2.31 25.66 -18.05
N ALA A 234 3.49 25.93 -17.50
CA ALA A 234 3.99 27.28 -17.36
C ALA A 234 4.42 27.84 -18.72
N LEU A 235 3.98 29.05 -19.04
CA LEU A 235 4.48 29.83 -20.20
C LEU A 235 6.00 30.07 -20.09
N GLU A 236 6.55 30.04 -18.88
CA GLU A 236 7.99 30.13 -18.58
C GLU A 236 8.59 28.76 -18.23
N SER A 237 8.66 27.87 -19.23
CA SER A 237 9.13 26.49 -19.07
C SER A 237 10.59 26.31 -18.65
N ASP A 238 11.39 27.39 -18.68
CA ASP A 238 12.81 27.38 -18.28
C ASP A 238 13.05 27.64 -16.77
N PHE A 239 12.03 28.10 -16.06
CA PHE A 239 12.07 28.40 -14.63
C PHE A 239 11.34 27.34 -13.80
N TYR A 240 10.13 27.00 -14.22
CA TYR A 240 9.29 26.02 -13.55
C TYR A 240 9.50 24.62 -14.13
N ILE A 241 9.41 23.61 -13.26
CA ILE A 241 9.26 22.22 -13.69
C ILE A 241 7.78 21.88 -13.58
N THR A 242 7.11 21.73 -14.72
CA THR A 242 5.73 21.26 -14.73
C THR A 242 5.68 19.78 -14.35
N LEU A 243 4.93 19.46 -13.30
CA LEU A 243 4.71 18.11 -12.80
C LEU A 243 3.22 17.81 -12.75
N GLN A 244 2.81 16.73 -13.40
CA GLN A 244 1.46 16.18 -13.23
C GLN A 244 1.54 14.91 -12.41
N THR A 245 0.88 14.88 -11.27
CA THR A 245 0.82 13.70 -10.40
C THR A 245 -0.31 12.77 -10.82
N ARG A 246 -0.13 11.47 -10.56
CA ARG A 246 -1.21 10.49 -10.67
C ARG A 246 -2.17 10.63 -9.49
N SER A 247 -3.39 10.16 -9.69
CA SER A 247 -4.26 9.79 -8.58
C SER A 247 -3.89 8.41 -8.05
N LEU A 248 -4.38 8.06 -6.86
CA LEU A 248 -4.10 6.75 -6.27
C LEU A 248 -4.68 5.60 -7.11
N ILE A 249 -5.86 5.76 -7.73
CA ILE A 249 -6.37 4.78 -8.70
C ILE A 249 -5.44 4.68 -9.92
N GLY A 250 -4.84 5.79 -10.34
CA GLY A 250 -3.87 5.80 -11.44
C GLY A 250 -2.60 5.03 -11.09
N VAL A 251 -2.13 5.11 -9.84
CA VAL A 251 -1.02 4.28 -9.34
C VAL A 251 -1.40 2.79 -9.36
N LEU A 252 -2.61 2.45 -8.91
CA LEU A 252 -3.09 1.07 -8.92
C LEU A 252 -3.21 0.50 -10.34
N PHE A 253 -3.76 1.27 -11.28
CA PHE A 253 -3.79 0.89 -12.69
C PHE A 253 -2.36 0.73 -13.24
N TYR A 254 -1.47 1.69 -13.01
CA TYR A 254 -0.08 1.62 -13.45
C TYR A 254 0.59 0.32 -12.96
N LEU A 255 0.47 0.00 -11.66
CA LEU A 255 1.04 -1.21 -11.07
C LEU A 255 0.33 -2.51 -11.47
N SER A 256 -0.97 -2.47 -11.81
CA SER A 256 -1.70 -3.65 -12.30
C SER A 256 -1.07 -4.23 -13.56
N HIS A 257 -0.36 -3.42 -14.35
CA HIS A 257 0.37 -3.89 -15.52
C HIS A 257 1.59 -4.76 -15.18
N GLY A 258 2.08 -4.70 -13.94
CA GLY A 258 3.12 -5.60 -13.41
C GLY A 258 2.59 -6.99 -13.04
N VAL A 259 1.27 -7.22 -13.11
CA VAL A 259 0.66 -8.53 -12.93
C VAL A 259 0.83 -9.35 -14.19
N ILE A 260 1.64 -10.42 -14.06
CA ILE A 260 1.86 -11.40 -15.13
C ILE A 260 0.65 -12.34 -15.17
N PRO A 261 -0.14 -12.31 -16.25
CA PRO A 261 -1.27 -13.21 -16.36
C PRO A 261 -0.86 -14.61 -16.86
N PRO A 262 -1.69 -15.64 -16.63
CA PRO A 262 -1.54 -16.91 -17.30
C PRO A 262 -1.57 -16.74 -18.83
N GLU A 263 -0.69 -17.45 -19.55
CA GLU A 263 -0.70 -17.43 -21.02
C GLU A 263 -2.05 -17.87 -21.61
N THR A 264 -2.76 -18.76 -20.92
CA THR A 264 -4.07 -19.26 -21.31
C THR A 264 -5.13 -18.14 -21.33
N ASP A 265 -5.03 -17.18 -20.41
CA ASP A 265 -5.96 -16.04 -20.33
C ASP A 265 -5.63 -14.98 -21.39
N LEU A 266 -4.35 -14.79 -21.72
CA LEU A 266 -3.92 -13.96 -22.85
C LEU A 266 -4.44 -14.51 -24.18
N LYS A 267 -4.25 -15.82 -24.44
CA LYS A 267 -4.71 -16.49 -25.67
C LYS A 267 -6.23 -16.46 -25.84
N LYS A 268 -6.98 -16.47 -24.72
CA LYS A 268 -8.45 -16.39 -24.71
C LYS A 268 -8.98 -14.95 -24.78
N GLY A 269 -8.12 -13.93 -24.86
CA GLY A 269 -8.53 -12.53 -24.96
C GLY A 269 -9.16 -11.96 -23.68
N LYS A 270 -8.93 -12.59 -22.51
CA LYS A 270 -9.45 -12.08 -21.23
C LYS A 270 -8.69 -10.83 -20.73
N ILE A 271 -7.53 -10.56 -21.32
CA ILE A 271 -6.65 -9.44 -20.98
C ILE A 271 -6.16 -8.83 -22.28
N THR A 272 -6.10 -7.51 -22.31
CA THR A 272 -5.57 -6.77 -23.46
C THR A 272 -4.07 -7.05 -23.62
N LEU A 273 -3.69 -7.48 -24.82
CA LEU A 273 -2.29 -7.57 -25.22
C LEU A 273 -1.87 -6.22 -25.81
N THR A 274 -1.10 -5.45 -25.05
CA THR A 274 -0.47 -4.21 -25.53
C THR A 274 0.53 -4.50 -26.62
N ARG A 275 0.59 -3.65 -27.64
CA ARG A 275 1.45 -3.83 -28.82
C ARG A 275 2.25 -2.58 -29.15
N TYR A 276 3.39 -2.77 -29.78
CA TYR A 276 4.08 -1.71 -30.50
C TYR A 276 3.25 -1.28 -31.73
N PRO A 277 3.51 -0.08 -32.31
CA PRO A 277 2.87 0.36 -33.55
C PRO A 277 3.06 -0.60 -34.73
N ASP A 278 4.13 -1.40 -34.72
CA ASP A 278 4.42 -2.44 -35.71
C ASP A 278 3.70 -3.78 -35.44
N GLY A 279 2.84 -3.85 -34.41
CA GLY A 279 2.04 -5.01 -34.05
C GLY A 279 2.72 -6.02 -33.11
N ARG A 280 4.03 -5.88 -32.84
CA ARG A 280 4.75 -6.77 -31.92
C ARG A 280 4.19 -6.65 -30.50
N PRO A 281 4.14 -7.75 -29.72
CA PRO A 281 3.68 -7.68 -28.33
C PRO A 281 4.64 -6.84 -27.48
N PHE A 282 4.09 -5.97 -26.65
CA PHE A 282 4.86 -5.19 -25.67
C PHE A 282 4.95 -5.94 -24.34
N ASP A 283 6.16 -6.06 -23.81
CA ASP A 283 6.40 -6.66 -22.51
C ASP A 283 6.44 -5.58 -21.42
N TRP A 284 5.42 -5.58 -20.55
CA TRP A 284 5.33 -4.63 -19.44
C TRP A 284 6.50 -4.71 -18.44
N ARG A 285 7.29 -5.79 -18.47
CA ARG A 285 8.53 -5.89 -17.68
C ARG A 285 9.61 -4.91 -18.15
N GLU A 286 9.54 -4.40 -19.38
CA GLU A 286 10.42 -3.32 -19.83
C GLU A 286 10.22 -2.04 -19.01
N LEU A 287 8.99 -1.78 -18.56
CA LEU A 287 8.63 -0.62 -17.74
C LEU A 287 8.63 -0.92 -16.24
N LEU A 288 8.21 -2.12 -15.82
CA LEU A 288 7.95 -2.44 -14.41
C LEU A 288 8.85 -3.53 -13.83
N GLY A 289 9.69 -4.20 -14.65
CA GLY A 289 10.44 -5.37 -14.22
C GLY A 289 11.43 -5.14 -13.07
N ASP A 290 11.96 -3.93 -12.95
CA ASP A 290 12.84 -3.50 -11.86
C ASP A 290 12.08 -2.79 -10.70
N LEU A 291 10.76 -2.66 -10.80
CA LEU A 291 9.91 -1.91 -9.89
C LEU A 291 8.88 -2.79 -9.18
N PHE A 292 8.09 -3.54 -9.95
CA PHE A 292 6.94 -4.28 -9.44
C PHE A 292 6.53 -5.42 -10.38
N VAL A 293 6.59 -6.65 -9.89
CA VAL A 293 6.22 -7.87 -10.62
C VAL A 293 5.38 -8.79 -9.74
N VAL A 294 4.16 -9.09 -10.18
CA VAL A 294 3.30 -10.11 -9.57
C VAL A 294 3.30 -11.34 -10.46
N ARG A 295 3.67 -12.48 -9.89
CA ARG A 295 3.79 -13.77 -10.57
C ARG A 295 2.49 -14.55 -10.46
N VAL A 296 2.36 -15.58 -11.30
CA VAL A 296 1.22 -16.48 -11.30
C VAL A 296 1.65 -17.94 -11.14
N SER A 297 0.85 -18.73 -10.44
CA SER A 297 1.05 -20.17 -10.20
C SER A 297 -0.31 -20.89 -10.25
N GLN A 298 -0.29 -22.19 -10.59
CA GLN A 298 -1.48 -23.04 -10.52
C GLN A 298 -1.79 -23.49 -9.09
N THR A 299 -0.73 -23.74 -8.30
CA THR A 299 -0.83 -24.16 -6.90
C THR A 299 -0.40 -23.02 -5.97
N PHE A 300 -0.73 -23.14 -4.69
CA PHE A 300 -0.33 -22.15 -3.70
C PHE A 300 1.20 -21.99 -3.66
N PRO A 301 1.74 -20.77 -3.77
CA PRO A 301 3.18 -20.52 -3.74
C PRO A 301 3.70 -20.45 -2.29
N ALA A 302 4.51 -21.43 -1.89
CA ALA A 302 5.02 -21.52 -0.51
C ALA A 302 5.90 -20.33 -0.09
N GLU A 303 6.66 -19.75 -1.03
CA GLU A 303 7.62 -18.66 -0.79
C GLU A 303 7.07 -17.29 -1.25
N ALA A 304 5.77 -17.07 -1.04
CA ALA A 304 5.12 -15.80 -1.33
C ALA A 304 5.11 -14.88 -0.11
N ALA A 305 5.48 -13.61 -0.30
CA ALA A 305 5.26 -12.58 0.70
C ALA A 305 3.77 -12.24 0.85
N VAL A 306 3.04 -12.25 -0.26
CA VAL A 306 1.58 -12.06 -0.35
C VAL A 306 1.07 -12.91 -1.51
N ALA A 307 -0.02 -13.64 -1.32
CA ALA A 307 -0.64 -14.45 -2.37
C ALA A 307 -2.16 -14.35 -2.31
N VAL A 308 -2.81 -14.32 -3.49
CA VAL A 308 -4.26 -14.30 -3.60
C VAL A 308 -4.73 -15.26 -4.69
N ARG A 309 -5.86 -15.93 -4.45
CA ARG A 309 -6.48 -16.79 -5.46
C ARG A 309 -7.49 -16.00 -6.27
N TYR A 310 -7.35 -16.02 -7.59
CA TYR A 310 -8.26 -15.33 -8.49
C TYR A 310 -8.38 -16.07 -9.82
N ARG A 311 -9.62 -16.21 -10.34
CA ARG A 311 -9.93 -16.89 -11.62
C ARG A 311 -9.19 -18.23 -11.80
N GLY A 312 -9.16 -19.04 -10.75
CA GLY A 312 -8.57 -20.38 -10.76
C GLY A 312 -7.05 -20.44 -10.60
N HIS A 313 -6.35 -19.30 -10.49
CA HIS A 313 -4.89 -19.23 -10.34
C HIS A 313 -4.50 -18.52 -9.03
N TRP A 314 -3.26 -18.71 -8.60
CA TRP A 314 -2.65 -17.96 -7.52
C TRP A 314 -1.77 -16.85 -8.09
N PHE A 315 -2.05 -15.61 -7.71
CA PHE A 315 -1.22 -14.45 -8.00
C PHE A 315 -0.44 -14.07 -6.75
N TYR A 316 0.86 -13.83 -6.87
CA TYR A 316 1.70 -13.63 -5.71
C TYR A 316 2.90 -12.72 -5.95
N ILE A 317 3.36 -12.10 -4.87
CA ILE A 317 4.64 -11.42 -4.78
C ILE A 317 5.63 -12.40 -4.16
N SER A 318 6.75 -12.67 -4.84
CA SER A 318 7.79 -13.56 -4.30
C SER A 318 8.48 -12.92 -3.10
N ASP A 319 8.77 -13.69 -2.06
CA ASP A 319 9.48 -13.17 -0.89
C ASP A 319 10.95 -12.81 -1.17
N TYR A 320 11.52 -13.33 -2.27
CA TYR A 320 12.86 -12.96 -2.74
C TYR A 320 12.89 -11.64 -3.54
N ASP A 321 11.72 -11.11 -3.95
CA ASP A 321 11.64 -9.89 -4.75
C ASP A 321 11.54 -8.65 -3.85
N LEU A 322 12.70 -8.18 -3.39
CA LEU A 322 12.81 -7.02 -2.50
C LEU A 322 12.32 -5.72 -3.18
N ASN A 323 12.46 -5.60 -4.51
CA ASN A 323 12.02 -4.41 -5.23
C ASN A 323 10.50 -4.33 -5.27
N THR A 324 9.83 -5.42 -5.64
CA THR A 324 8.37 -5.52 -5.62
C THR A 324 7.84 -5.32 -4.20
N LYS A 325 8.45 -5.96 -3.18
CA LYS A 325 8.07 -5.74 -1.77
C LYS A 325 8.17 -4.28 -1.35
N SER A 326 9.27 -3.60 -1.68
CA SER A 326 9.45 -2.19 -1.34
C SER A 326 8.44 -1.29 -2.03
N THR A 327 8.14 -1.55 -3.30
CA THR A 327 7.11 -0.82 -4.06
C THR A 327 5.71 -1.08 -3.49
N PHE A 328 5.41 -2.31 -3.07
CA PHE A 328 4.14 -2.65 -2.44
C PHE A 328 3.95 -1.96 -1.09
N VAL A 329 5.00 -1.86 -0.28
CA VAL A 329 4.98 -1.08 0.98
C VAL A 329 4.74 0.41 0.70
N LEU A 330 5.41 0.99 -0.31
CA LEU A 330 5.19 2.38 -0.70
C LEU A 330 3.74 2.62 -1.20
N LEU A 331 3.15 1.67 -1.94
CA LEU A 331 1.75 1.72 -2.32
C LEU A 331 0.83 1.73 -1.09
N GLY A 332 1.11 0.89 -0.09
CA GLY A 332 0.39 0.90 1.19
C GLY A 332 0.49 2.24 1.93
N GLN A 333 1.68 2.84 1.97
CA GLN A 333 1.87 4.17 2.58
C GLN A 333 1.11 5.26 1.83
N LEU A 334 1.12 5.25 0.50
CA LEU A 334 0.33 6.18 -0.33
C LEU A 334 -1.17 6.06 -0.01
N PHE A 335 -1.67 4.84 0.13
CA PHE A 335 -3.07 4.59 0.48
C PHE A 335 -3.43 5.18 1.86
N VAL A 336 -2.56 5.00 2.86
CA VAL A 336 -2.75 5.54 4.22
C VAL A 336 -2.67 7.08 4.23
N LEU A 337 -1.73 7.67 3.48
CA LEU A 337 -1.57 9.13 3.39
C LEU A 337 -2.82 9.81 2.81
N GLU A 338 -3.46 9.21 1.80
CA GLU A 338 -4.69 9.77 1.24
C GLU A 338 -5.92 9.54 2.14
N ALA A 339 -5.92 8.48 2.95
CA ALA A 339 -6.98 8.23 3.93
C ALA A 339 -6.93 9.19 5.14
N GLY A 340 -5.73 9.62 5.56
CA GLY A 340 -5.51 10.50 6.71
C GLY A 340 -6.09 11.93 6.59
N LYS A 341 -6.65 12.30 5.43
CA LYS A 341 -7.38 13.58 5.23
C LYS A 341 -8.74 13.61 5.91
N GLU A 342 -9.29 12.47 6.33
CA GLU A 342 -10.53 12.44 7.10
C GLU A 342 -10.25 12.67 8.58
N LYS A 343 -10.88 13.69 9.16
CA LYS A 343 -10.93 13.88 10.62
C LYS A 343 -11.48 12.60 11.22
N GLY A 344 -10.60 11.79 11.80
CA GLY A 344 -10.94 10.48 12.33
C GLY A 344 -12.11 10.58 13.31
N LEU A 345 -13.06 9.67 13.17
CA LEU A 345 -14.02 9.37 14.23
C LEU A 345 -13.20 9.11 15.50
N VAL A 346 -13.39 9.97 16.50
CA VAL A 346 -12.80 9.79 17.82
C VAL A 346 -13.19 8.39 18.30
N PRO A 347 -12.24 7.51 18.67
CA PRO A 347 -12.60 6.21 19.19
C PRO A 347 -13.36 6.44 20.50
N LEU A 348 -14.67 6.17 20.47
CA LEU A 348 -15.45 5.98 21.68
C LEU A 348 -14.98 4.67 22.30
N LEU A 349 -14.12 4.77 23.31
CA LEU A 349 -13.82 3.65 24.19
C LEU A 349 -15.08 3.32 24.98
N THR A 350 -15.93 2.45 24.44
CA THR A 350 -17.06 1.87 25.18
C THR A 350 -16.55 0.65 25.92
N ILE A 351 -16.14 0.85 27.18
CA ILE A 351 -15.93 -0.27 28.11
C ILE A 351 -17.32 -0.76 28.51
N PRO A 352 -17.70 -2.02 28.21
CA PRO A 352 -18.94 -2.56 28.73
C PRO A 352 -18.80 -2.67 30.26
N ILE A 353 -19.63 -1.94 30.99
CA ILE A 353 -19.81 -2.14 32.43
C ILE A 353 -20.77 -3.33 32.53
N GLY A 354 -20.23 -4.54 32.63
CA GLY A 354 -21.01 -5.76 32.88
C GLY A 354 -21.49 -5.79 34.34
N GLN A 355 -22.79 -6.02 34.53
CA GLN A 355 -23.40 -6.40 35.82
C GLN A 355 -23.23 -7.89 36.09
#